data_AF-A0A660MF42-F1
#
_entry.id   AF-A0A660MF42-F1
#
_cell.length_a   1.000
_cell.length_b   1.000
_cell.length_c   1.000
_cell.angle_alpha   90.00
_cell.angle_beta   90.00
_cell.angle_gamma   90.00
#
_symmetry.space_group_name_H-M   'P 1'
#
loop_
_entity.id
_entity.type
_entity.pdbx_description
1 polymer ?
#
loop_
_entity_poly.entity_id
_entity_poly.type
_entity_poly.pdbx_seq_one_letter_code
_entity_poly.pdbx_strand_id
1 'polypeptide(L)'
;MSHHEDYIDAVARLAAAGGKQDAVPAAVYARTVTTLLHKIYDGDYLDEAETLLARTLPELAGQPRCTATGIDPRYLAWLAVHPQRLPDHYRTVRQYLTLKIDNLEVLSADERALMTQMPELDGAHTMTYVITPALLHEAAANPEGISDELYRDLERYLGDKVIDRQALTSDEARLMTYINDGIAPADASDVIASGAHGIPTPDLAGLEYGYDPYDFGALLWRLAMLYGLQIYASRPPLYEDEDKFQRDVPDNEISPLTRREQRVILTAWGFDPSDRAAVETVFNAYHQAIDVFNAEETHQAYIAEQQHYRNPERDGAGSA
;
A
#
# COMPACT_ATOMS: atom_id res chain seq x y z
N MET A 1 6.88 38.73 31.13
CA MET A 1 7.67 37.61 31.70
C MET A 1 7.19 36.34 31.04
N SER A 2 8.12 35.49 30.64
CA SER A 2 7.97 34.35 29.72
C SER A 2 6.97 33.29 30.22
N HIS A 3 5.89 33.05 29.47
CA HIS A 3 5.00 31.90 29.65
C HIS A 3 5.58 30.69 28.90
N HIS A 4 6.70 30.16 29.37
CA HIS A 4 7.10 28.79 29.08
C HIS A 4 6.84 27.99 30.36
N GLU A 5 5.66 27.38 30.46
CA GLU A 5 5.45 26.31 31.44
C GLU A 5 6.42 25.17 31.11
N ASP A 6 7.14 24.72 32.14
CA ASP A 6 8.04 23.57 32.03
C ASP A 6 7.21 22.28 31.83
N TYR A 7 7.73 21.35 31.05
CA TYR A 7 7.09 20.08 30.74
C TYR A 7 6.71 19.32 32.03
N ILE A 8 7.59 19.34 33.03
CA ILE A 8 7.39 18.66 34.33
C ILE A 8 6.16 19.22 35.06
N ASP A 9 6.02 20.56 35.10
CA ASP A 9 4.87 21.22 35.74
C ASP A 9 3.56 20.93 35.00
N ALA A 10 3.61 20.88 33.67
CA ALA A 10 2.45 20.54 32.84
C ALA A 10 1.98 19.10 33.05
N VAL A 11 2.92 18.14 33.10
CA VAL A 11 2.62 16.73 33.40
C VAL A 11 1.97 16.59 34.79
N ALA A 12 2.55 17.22 35.82
CA ALA A 12 2.02 17.15 37.18
C ALA A 12 0.58 17.70 37.27
N ARG A 13 0.30 18.84 36.61
CA ARG A 13 -1.05 19.43 36.58
C ARG A 13 -2.06 18.58 35.84
N LEU A 14 -1.67 18.04 34.68
CA LEU A 14 -2.53 17.14 33.92
C LEU A 14 -2.82 15.86 34.71
N ALA A 15 -1.80 15.27 35.34
CA ALA A 15 -1.96 14.06 36.16
C ALA A 15 -2.89 14.31 37.35
N ALA A 16 -2.70 15.43 38.07
CA ALA A 16 -3.56 15.82 39.19
C ALA A 16 -5.01 16.10 38.77
N ALA A 17 -5.23 16.59 37.54
CA ALA A 17 -6.56 16.82 36.98
C ALA A 17 -7.17 15.55 36.36
N GLY A 18 -6.48 14.41 36.36
CA GLY A 18 -6.94 13.16 35.76
C GLY A 18 -6.94 13.18 34.23
N GLY A 19 -6.03 13.92 33.61
CA GLY A 19 -5.89 14.02 32.15
C GLY A 19 -6.85 15.01 31.48
N LYS A 20 -7.50 15.91 32.23
CA LYS A 20 -8.39 16.90 31.64
C LYS A 20 -7.60 17.98 30.88
N GLN A 21 -7.91 18.14 29.60
CA GLN A 21 -7.21 19.04 28.67
C GLN A 21 -7.21 20.52 29.13
N ASP A 22 -8.25 20.95 29.87
CA ASP A 22 -8.40 22.32 30.38
C ASP A 22 -7.50 22.64 31.58
N ALA A 23 -6.77 21.65 32.13
CA ALA A 23 -5.84 21.83 33.23
C ALA A 23 -4.58 22.64 32.86
N VAL A 24 -4.27 22.75 31.56
CA VAL A 24 -3.14 23.53 31.03
C VAL A 24 -3.55 24.25 29.74
N PRO A 25 -2.83 25.30 29.31
CA PRO A 25 -3.09 25.93 28.02
C PRO A 25 -2.98 24.94 26.85
N ALA A 26 -3.81 25.10 25.81
CA ALA A 26 -3.87 24.15 24.69
C ALA A 26 -2.51 23.89 24.00
N ALA A 27 -1.67 24.91 23.86
CA ALA A 27 -0.32 24.76 23.29
C ALA A 27 0.62 23.93 24.20
N VAL A 28 0.46 24.07 25.52
CA VAL A 28 1.22 23.29 26.51
C VAL A 28 0.71 21.86 26.53
N TYR A 29 -0.61 21.66 26.48
CA TYR A 29 -1.22 20.33 26.36
C TYR A 29 -0.68 19.56 25.15
N ALA A 30 -0.75 20.17 23.96
CA ALA A 30 -0.27 19.56 22.73
C ALA A 30 1.22 19.18 22.83
N ARG A 31 2.07 20.08 23.35
CA ARG A 31 3.49 19.81 23.55
C ARG A 31 3.73 18.66 24.54
N THR A 32 3.01 18.62 25.65
CA THR A 32 3.14 17.57 26.66
C THR A 32 2.69 16.21 26.11
N VAL A 33 1.57 16.16 25.38
CA VAL A 33 1.10 14.94 24.71
C VAL A 33 2.11 14.45 23.67
N THR A 34 2.62 15.33 22.80
CA THR A 34 3.66 14.96 21.82
C THR A 34 4.93 14.44 22.48
N THR A 35 5.38 15.10 23.56
CA THR A 35 6.59 14.68 24.29
C THR A 35 6.40 13.30 24.94
N LEU A 36 5.23 13.06 25.55
CA LEU A 36 4.88 11.75 26.13
C LEU A 36 4.77 10.66 25.07
N LEU A 37 4.17 10.95 23.91
CA LEU A 37 4.12 10.02 22.77
C LEU A 37 5.53 9.63 22.32
N HIS A 38 6.44 10.59 22.20
CA HIS A 38 7.82 10.30 21.81
C HIS A 38 8.50 9.36 22.82
N LYS A 39 8.37 9.63 24.13
CA LYS A 39 8.89 8.75 25.17
C LYS A 39 8.30 7.33 25.07
N ILE A 40 6.99 7.22 24.84
CA ILE A 40 6.31 5.93 24.64
C ILE A 40 6.87 5.20 23.41
N TYR A 41 7.07 5.91 22.30
CA TYR A 41 7.58 5.34 21.05
C TYR A 41 9.06 4.95 21.14
N ASP A 42 9.87 5.71 21.87
CA ASP A 42 11.29 5.42 22.12
C ASP A 42 11.50 4.24 23.09
N GLY A 43 10.44 3.79 23.78
CA GLY A 43 10.54 2.80 24.86
C GLY A 43 11.20 3.38 26.12
N ASP A 44 11.16 4.70 26.28
CA ASP A 44 11.75 5.39 27.42
C ASP A 44 11.00 5.08 28.72
N TYR A 45 11.72 5.25 29.83
CA TYR A 45 11.11 5.17 31.16
C TYR A 45 10.09 6.30 31.37
N LEU A 46 8.87 5.92 31.74
CA LEU A 46 7.82 6.82 32.20
C LEU A 46 7.78 6.84 33.72
N ASP A 47 7.75 8.02 34.33
CA ASP A 47 7.50 8.15 35.76
C ASP A 47 6.03 7.84 36.12
N GLU A 48 5.66 7.92 37.41
CA GLU A 48 4.30 7.61 37.86
C GLU A 48 3.23 8.54 37.27
N ALA A 49 3.52 9.84 37.12
CA ALA A 49 2.59 10.82 36.58
C ALA A 49 2.43 10.66 35.07
N GLU A 50 3.54 10.44 34.36
CA GLU A 50 3.56 10.14 32.93
C GLU A 50 2.87 8.81 32.63
N THR A 51 3.08 7.77 33.46
CA THR A 51 2.42 6.47 33.33
C THR A 51 0.90 6.60 33.56
N LEU A 52 0.49 7.43 34.52
CA LEU A 52 -0.92 7.73 34.73
C LEU A 52 -1.51 8.40 33.48
N LEU A 53 -0.85 9.43 32.95
CA LEU A 53 -1.29 10.14 31.75
C LEU A 53 -1.33 9.24 30.52
N ALA A 54 -0.36 8.36 30.32
CA ALA A 54 -0.35 7.39 29.23
C ALA A 54 -1.55 6.44 29.25
N ARG A 55 -2.14 6.20 30.44
CA ARG A 55 -3.33 5.36 30.61
C ARG A 55 -4.64 6.12 30.56
N THR A 56 -4.62 7.41 30.93
CA THR A 56 -5.85 8.21 31.07
C THR A 56 -6.12 9.11 29.87
N LEU A 57 -5.08 9.57 29.16
CA LEU A 57 -5.24 10.39 27.97
C LEU A 57 -5.60 9.51 26.77
N PRO A 58 -6.76 9.73 26.13
CA PRO A 58 -7.15 9.01 24.92
C PRO A 58 -6.12 9.13 23.80
N GLU A 59 -5.42 10.25 23.73
CA GLU A 59 -4.36 10.51 22.75
C GLU A 59 -3.14 9.62 22.95
N LEU A 60 -2.90 9.17 24.18
CA LEU A 60 -1.78 8.29 24.53
C LEU A 60 -2.19 6.81 24.63
N ALA A 61 -3.49 6.52 24.50
CA ALA A 61 -4.04 5.20 24.67
C ALA A 61 -3.80 4.32 23.43
N GLY A 62 -3.14 3.18 23.64
CA GLY A 62 -2.80 2.20 22.62
C GLY A 62 -1.35 2.33 22.14
N GLN A 63 -0.70 1.19 21.89
CA GLN A 63 0.52 1.22 21.08
C GLN A 63 0.20 1.87 19.73
N PRO A 64 1.12 2.67 19.15
CA PRO A 64 0.88 3.23 17.82
C PRO A 64 0.52 2.08 16.90
N ARG A 65 -0.66 2.14 16.29
CA ARG A 65 -1.04 1.17 15.26
C ARG A 65 -0.09 1.45 14.10
N CYS A 66 0.88 0.57 13.95
CA CYS A 66 1.77 0.53 12.82
C CYS A 66 1.44 -0.78 12.11
N THR A 67 0.52 -0.71 11.16
CA THR A 67 0.16 -1.85 10.31
C THR A 67 0.38 -1.46 8.86
N ALA A 68 0.48 -2.46 7.99
CA ALA A 68 0.59 -2.23 6.56
C ALA A 68 -0.62 -1.51 5.93
N THR A 69 -1.74 -1.43 6.65
CA THR A 69 -2.98 -0.76 6.20
C THR A 69 -3.22 0.61 6.82
N GLY A 70 -2.43 0.97 7.83
CA GLY A 70 -2.64 2.19 8.58
C GLY A 70 -1.56 2.41 9.62
N ILE A 71 -0.90 3.55 9.50
CA ILE A 71 0.04 4.04 10.52
C ILE A 71 -0.58 5.26 11.19
N ASP A 72 -0.55 5.30 12.54
CA ASP A 72 -0.96 6.49 13.28
C ASP A 72 -0.18 7.72 12.75
N PRO A 73 -0.85 8.79 12.27
CA PRO A 73 -0.17 9.94 11.68
C PRO A 73 0.86 10.59 12.61
N ARG A 74 0.66 10.52 13.93
CA ARG A 74 1.58 11.10 14.93
C ARG A 74 2.84 10.26 15.05
N TYR A 75 2.69 8.95 14.93
CA TYR A 75 3.82 8.02 14.90
C TYR A 75 4.60 8.15 13.59
N LEU A 76 3.89 8.32 12.47
CA LEU A 76 4.51 8.55 11.16
C LEU A 76 5.30 9.87 11.13
N ALA A 77 4.74 10.95 11.68
CA ALA A 77 5.45 12.21 11.87
C ALA A 77 6.69 12.07 12.78
N TRP A 78 6.58 11.29 13.86
CA TRP A 78 7.72 11.01 14.75
C TRP A 78 8.82 10.22 14.04
N LEU A 79 8.48 9.20 13.25
CA LEU A 79 9.45 8.42 12.46
C LEU A 79 10.16 9.30 11.41
N ALA A 80 9.43 10.19 10.74
CA ALA A 80 10.00 11.09 9.74
C ALA A 80 11.10 12.01 10.31
N VAL A 81 11.00 12.39 11.58
CA VAL A 81 12.01 13.21 12.28
C VAL A 81 13.06 12.40 13.04
N HIS A 82 12.88 11.08 13.19
CA HIS A 82 13.84 10.15 13.82
C HIS A 82 14.22 8.99 12.87
N PRO A 83 14.87 9.27 11.73
CA PRO A 83 15.17 8.25 10.72
C PRO A 83 16.03 7.09 11.23
N GLN A 84 16.82 7.29 12.30
CA GLN A 84 17.58 6.22 12.96
C GLN A 84 16.69 5.12 13.58
N ARG A 85 15.41 5.39 13.81
CA ARG A 85 14.41 4.43 14.30
C ARG A 85 13.66 3.74 13.16
N LEU A 86 13.80 4.22 11.92
CA LEU A 86 13.17 3.62 10.76
C LEU A 86 13.56 2.14 10.56
N PRO A 87 14.81 1.68 10.79
CA PRO A 87 15.16 0.27 10.62
C PRO A 87 14.27 -0.70 11.42
N ASP A 88 13.80 -0.30 12.61
CA ASP A 88 12.94 -1.13 13.47
C ASP A 88 11.51 -1.28 12.90
N HIS A 89 11.12 -0.41 11.99
CA HIS A 89 9.76 -0.32 11.42
C HIS A 89 9.75 -0.30 9.88
N TYR A 90 10.91 -0.48 9.27
CA TYR A 90 11.17 -0.23 7.85
C TYR A 90 10.17 -0.98 6.98
N ARG A 91 9.95 -2.24 7.31
CA ARG A 91 9.06 -3.13 6.57
C ARG A 91 7.60 -2.68 6.60
N THR A 92 7.07 -2.38 7.78
CA THR A 92 5.67 -1.96 7.92
C THR A 92 5.43 -0.62 7.25
N VAL A 93 6.36 0.32 7.39
CA VAL A 93 6.30 1.63 6.73
C VAL A 93 6.42 1.48 5.21
N ARG A 94 7.34 0.65 4.72
CA ARG A 94 7.47 0.35 3.29
C ARG A 94 6.17 -0.21 2.74
N GLN A 95 5.63 -1.26 3.36
CA GLN A 95 4.37 -1.89 2.94
C GLN A 95 3.19 -0.91 2.94
N TYR A 96 3.11 -0.06 3.96
CA TYR A 96 2.12 1.00 4.06
C TYR A 96 2.23 2.00 2.89
N LEU A 97 3.43 2.50 2.62
CA LEU A 97 3.67 3.47 1.54
C LEU A 97 3.43 2.85 0.16
N THR A 98 3.88 1.61 -0.06
CA THR A 98 3.59 0.82 -1.26
C THR A 98 2.09 0.72 -1.50
N LEU A 99 1.32 0.29 -0.48
CA LEU A 99 -0.12 0.16 -0.60
C LEU A 99 -0.79 1.49 -1.00
N LYS A 100 -0.34 2.62 -0.44
CA LYS A 100 -0.84 3.94 -0.82
C LYS A 100 -0.51 4.30 -2.26
N ILE A 101 0.73 4.07 -2.70
CA ILE A 101 1.16 4.34 -4.08
C ILE A 101 0.30 3.54 -5.07
N ASP A 102 0.15 2.24 -4.82
CA ASP A 102 -0.67 1.36 -5.65
C ASP A 102 -2.15 1.72 -5.66
N ASN A 103 -2.66 2.21 -4.53
CA ASN A 103 -4.04 2.63 -4.43
C ASN A 103 -4.31 4.00 -5.09
N LEU A 104 -3.26 4.64 -5.63
CA LEU A 104 -3.28 6.01 -6.15
C LEU A 104 -3.67 7.02 -5.06
N GLU A 105 -3.16 6.83 -3.84
CA GLU A 105 -3.34 7.76 -2.74
C GLU A 105 -2.25 8.84 -2.75
N VAL A 106 -2.63 10.07 -2.41
CA VAL A 106 -1.68 11.17 -2.27
C VAL A 106 -0.90 11.01 -0.97
N LEU A 107 0.42 11.11 -1.08
CA LEU A 107 1.31 11.02 0.08
C LEU A 107 1.36 12.33 0.87
N SER A 108 1.24 12.23 2.19
CA SER A 108 1.46 13.33 3.12
C SER A 108 2.93 13.80 3.08
N ALA A 109 3.22 14.96 3.69
CA ALA A 109 4.59 15.47 3.74
C ALA A 109 5.54 14.52 4.50
N ASP A 110 5.06 13.96 5.62
CA ASP A 110 5.83 13.01 6.44
C ASP A 110 6.01 11.67 5.71
N GLU A 111 5.00 11.20 4.97
CA GLU A 111 5.09 10.00 4.13
C GLU A 111 6.13 10.17 3.02
N ARG A 112 6.14 11.32 2.35
CA ARG A 112 7.15 11.65 1.34
C ARG A 112 8.55 11.73 1.96
N ALA A 113 8.69 12.30 3.15
CA ALA A 113 9.96 12.35 3.86
C ALA A 113 10.49 10.95 4.17
N LEU A 114 9.63 10.04 4.64
CA LEU A 114 9.99 8.64 4.86
C LEU A 114 10.33 7.91 3.56
N MET A 115 9.57 8.13 2.49
CA MET A 115 9.84 7.55 1.17
C MET A 115 11.24 7.94 0.64
N THR A 116 11.74 9.14 0.94
CA THR A 116 13.13 9.50 0.55
C THR A 116 14.21 8.62 1.19
N GLN A 117 13.88 7.91 2.27
CA GLN A 117 14.75 6.94 2.93
C GLN A 117 14.61 5.52 2.36
N MET A 118 13.72 5.32 1.38
CA MET A 118 13.37 4.02 0.77
C MET A 118 13.50 4.14 -0.76
N PRO A 119 14.74 4.14 -1.30
CA PRO A 119 14.98 4.38 -2.73
C PRO A 119 14.37 3.34 -3.66
N GLU A 120 14.01 2.17 -3.14
CA GLU A 120 13.26 1.13 -3.87
C GLU A 120 11.79 1.49 -4.12
N LEU A 121 11.24 2.46 -3.38
CA LEU A 121 9.91 3.01 -3.65
C LEU A 121 10.04 4.05 -4.76
N ASP A 122 9.45 3.76 -5.92
CA ASP A 122 9.52 4.66 -7.06
C ASP A 122 8.61 5.87 -6.87
N GLY A 123 9.22 6.99 -6.47
CA GLY A 123 8.57 8.28 -6.34
C GLY A 123 7.95 8.79 -7.64
N ALA A 124 8.32 8.24 -8.81
CA ALA A 124 7.63 8.57 -10.06
C ALA A 124 6.17 8.16 -9.98
N HIS A 125 5.82 7.05 -9.30
CA HIS A 125 4.48 6.45 -9.24
C HIS A 125 3.54 7.08 -8.22
N THR A 126 4.01 8.05 -7.42
CA THR A 126 3.17 8.73 -6.42
C THR A 126 2.17 9.68 -7.05
N MET A 127 0.96 9.73 -6.50
CA MET A 127 -0.04 10.74 -6.86
C MET A 127 0.27 12.08 -6.20
N THR A 128 0.12 13.17 -6.96
CA THR A 128 0.27 14.54 -6.47
C THR A 128 -1.09 15.14 -6.08
N TYR A 129 -2.14 14.82 -6.83
CA TYR A 129 -3.48 15.35 -6.68
C TYR A 129 -4.48 14.27 -6.23
N VAL A 130 -5.39 14.66 -5.35
CA VAL A 130 -6.55 13.84 -5.03
C VAL A 130 -7.54 13.97 -6.19
N ILE A 131 -7.73 12.90 -6.95
CA ILE A 131 -8.65 12.89 -8.09
C ILE A 131 -10.10 12.86 -7.59
N THR A 132 -10.79 13.98 -7.75
CA THR A 132 -12.20 14.15 -7.36
C THR A 132 -13.07 14.42 -8.59
N PRO A 133 -14.39 14.19 -8.52
CA PRO A 133 -15.30 14.52 -9.63
C PRO A 133 -15.24 16.01 -10.03
N ALA A 134 -15.04 16.92 -9.07
CA ALA A 134 -14.90 18.35 -9.35
C ALA A 134 -13.60 18.63 -10.13
N LEU A 135 -12.48 18.03 -9.71
CA LEU A 135 -11.20 18.16 -10.41
C LEU A 135 -11.30 17.60 -11.84
N LEU A 136 -11.94 16.44 -12.02
CA LEU A 136 -12.18 15.84 -13.34
C LEU A 136 -13.01 16.77 -14.23
N HIS A 137 -14.07 17.38 -13.68
CA HIS A 137 -14.89 18.33 -14.42
C HIS A 137 -14.11 19.58 -14.84
N GLU A 138 -13.34 20.17 -13.92
CA GLU A 138 -12.51 21.35 -14.17
C GLU A 138 -11.44 21.05 -15.23
N ALA A 139 -10.73 19.94 -15.09
CA ALA A 139 -9.74 19.48 -16.04
C ALA A 139 -10.36 19.20 -17.42
N ALA A 140 -11.52 18.54 -17.48
CA ALA A 140 -12.22 18.26 -18.73
C ALA A 140 -12.74 19.53 -19.42
N ALA A 141 -13.12 20.55 -18.65
CA ALA A 141 -13.58 21.83 -19.16
C ALA A 141 -12.44 22.65 -19.77
N ASN A 142 -11.23 22.57 -19.21
CA ASN A 142 -10.04 23.28 -19.72
C ASN A 142 -8.78 22.37 -19.75
N PRO A 143 -8.70 21.42 -20.70
CA PRO A 143 -7.60 20.46 -20.73
C PRO A 143 -6.22 21.08 -20.97
N GLU A 144 -6.16 22.16 -21.74
CA GLU A 144 -4.90 22.89 -22.05
C GLU A 144 -4.29 23.60 -20.82
N GLY A 145 -5.08 23.79 -19.75
CA GLY A 145 -4.63 24.42 -18.51
C GLY A 145 -4.12 23.43 -17.46
N ILE A 146 -4.07 22.13 -17.78
CA ILE A 146 -3.64 21.08 -16.87
C ILE A 146 -2.10 21.14 -16.71
N SER A 147 -1.60 21.12 -15.47
CA SER A 147 -0.17 20.99 -15.18
C SER A 147 0.36 19.59 -15.51
N ASP A 148 1.66 19.45 -15.81
CA ASP A 148 2.30 18.16 -16.09
C ASP A 148 2.10 17.12 -14.97
N GLU A 149 2.10 17.54 -13.71
CA GLU A 149 1.82 16.65 -12.57
C GLU A 149 0.39 16.10 -12.61
N LEU A 150 -0.59 16.98 -12.80
CA LEU A 150 -2.00 16.59 -12.90
C LEU A 150 -2.26 15.74 -14.15
N TYR A 151 -1.58 16.02 -15.26
CA TYR A 151 -1.67 15.20 -16.47
C TYR A 151 -1.24 13.76 -16.19
N ARG A 152 -0.07 13.55 -15.56
CA ARG A 152 0.44 12.22 -15.19
C ARG A 152 -0.48 11.49 -14.22
N ASP A 153 -1.02 12.20 -13.23
CA ASP A 153 -1.97 11.63 -12.27
C ASP A 153 -3.28 11.20 -12.95
N LEU A 154 -3.79 12.00 -13.89
CA LEU A 154 -4.99 11.68 -14.67
C LEU A 154 -4.76 10.51 -15.63
N GLU A 155 -3.60 10.45 -16.30
CA GLU A 155 -3.22 9.35 -17.18
C GLU A 155 -3.23 8.02 -16.42
N ARG A 156 -2.67 7.99 -15.21
CA ARG A 156 -2.70 6.80 -14.34
C ARG A 156 -4.11 6.45 -13.91
N TYR A 157 -4.84 7.42 -13.35
CA TYR A 157 -6.18 7.20 -12.84
C TYR A 157 -7.13 6.66 -13.91
N LEU A 158 -7.08 7.24 -15.13
CA LEU A 158 -7.93 6.84 -16.25
C LEU A 158 -7.44 5.55 -16.90
N GLY A 159 -6.13 5.36 -17.05
CA GLY A 159 -5.53 4.12 -17.53
C GLY A 159 -5.95 2.94 -16.66
N ASP A 160 -5.92 3.10 -15.35
CA ASP A 160 -6.39 2.13 -14.37
C ASP A 160 -7.86 1.73 -14.60
N LYS A 161 -8.75 2.72 -14.74
CA LYS A 161 -10.17 2.46 -15.01
C LYS A 161 -10.42 1.73 -16.33
N VAL A 162 -9.68 2.08 -17.38
CA VAL A 162 -9.80 1.45 -18.70
C VAL A 162 -9.38 -0.02 -18.62
N ILE A 163 -8.26 -0.32 -17.96
CA ILE A 163 -7.79 -1.70 -17.78
C ILE A 163 -8.80 -2.50 -16.95
N ASP A 164 -9.36 -1.88 -15.90
CA ASP A 164 -10.38 -2.49 -15.03
C ASP A 164 -11.77 -2.60 -15.71
N ARG A 165 -11.89 -2.18 -16.98
CA ARG A 165 -13.15 -2.16 -17.77
C ARG A 165 -14.29 -1.40 -17.07
N GLN A 166 -13.96 -0.40 -16.28
CA GLN A 166 -14.94 0.44 -15.61
C GLN A 166 -15.56 1.42 -16.61
N ALA A 167 -16.85 1.71 -16.43
CA ALA A 167 -17.53 2.72 -17.24
C ALA A 167 -16.95 4.11 -16.94
N LEU A 168 -16.53 4.81 -17.99
CA LEU A 168 -16.08 6.19 -17.91
C LEU A 168 -17.28 7.13 -17.90
N THR A 169 -17.22 8.17 -17.05
CA THR A 169 -18.12 9.32 -17.13
C THR A 169 -17.81 10.17 -18.37
N SER A 170 -18.69 11.13 -18.70
CA SER A 170 -18.47 12.03 -19.83
C SER A 170 -17.17 12.85 -19.72
N ASP A 171 -16.86 13.32 -18.52
CA ASP A 171 -15.67 14.14 -18.27
C ASP A 171 -14.40 13.29 -18.34
N GLU A 172 -14.43 12.08 -17.78
CA GLU A 172 -13.34 11.10 -17.87
C GLU A 172 -13.09 10.66 -19.31
N ALA A 173 -14.14 10.40 -20.09
CA ALA A 173 -14.01 10.05 -21.50
C ALA A 173 -13.37 11.20 -22.31
N ARG A 174 -13.79 12.45 -22.04
CA ARG A 174 -13.22 13.63 -22.69
C ARG A 174 -11.73 13.83 -22.33
N LEU A 175 -11.37 13.63 -21.06
CA LEU A 175 -9.98 13.68 -20.61
C LEU A 175 -9.16 12.54 -21.22
N MET A 176 -9.70 11.33 -21.28
CA MET A 176 -9.02 10.19 -21.89
C MET A 176 -8.76 10.45 -23.38
N THR A 177 -9.72 11.01 -24.11
CA THR A 177 -9.52 11.45 -25.49
C THR A 177 -8.43 12.50 -25.59
N TYR A 178 -8.42 13.51 -24.71
CA TYR A 178 -7.37 14.54 -24.72
C TYR A 178 -5.96 13.97 -24.46
N ILE A 179 -5.84 13.09 -23.47
CA ILE A 179 -4.58 12.41 -23.11
C ILE A 179 -4.11 11.54 -24.28
N ASN A 180 -5.02 10.81 -24.92
CA ASN A 180 -4.71 9.96 -26.07
C ASN A 180 -4.43 10.78 -27.36
N ASP A 181 -5.09 11.91 -27.58
CA ASP A 181 -4.92 12.73 -28.78
C ASP A 181 -3.61 13.55 -28.74
N GLY A 182 -2.98 13.70 -27.56
CA GLY A 182 -1.62 14.24 -27.40
C GLY A 182 -0.50 13.26 -27.80
N ILE A 183 -0.81 11.97 -27.93
CA ILE A 183 0.04 10.91 -28.50
C ILE A 183 -0.89 10.03 -29.33
N ALA A 184 -1.28 10.42 -30.54
CA ALA A 184 -2.15 9.57 -31.35
C ALA A 184 -1.60 8.14 -31.46
N PRO A 185 -2.26 7.09 -30.92
CA PRO A 185 -2.13 5.77 -31.49
C PRO A 185 -3.23 5.69 -32.54
N ALA A 186 -2.85 5.36 -33.77
CA ALA A 186 -3.77 5.08 -34.85
C ALA A 186 -4.78 3.95 -34.54
N ASP A 187 -4.70 3.35 -33.36
CA ASP A 187 -5.44 2.17 -32.98
C ASP A 187 -5.88 2.25 -31.50
N ALA A 188 -6.93 3.03 -31.23
CA ALA A 188 -7.72 2.84 -30.01
C ALA A 188 -8.34 1.41 -29.96
N SER A 189 -8.42 0.74 -31.11
CA SER A 189 -8.66 -0.70 -31.21
C SER A 189 -7.48 -1.55 -30.74
N ASP A 190 -6.22 -1.09 -30.88
CA ASP A 190 -5.05 -1.83 -30.41
C ASP A 190 -4.80 -1.64 -28.93
N VAL A 191 -5.21 -0.54 -28.28
CA VAL A 191 -5.16 -0.45 -26.80
C VAL A 191 -6.22 -1.35 -26.15
N ILE A 192 -7.38 -1.51 -26.82
CA ILE A 192 -8.44 -2.43 -26.40
C ILE A 192 -8.08 -3.89 -26.75
N ALA A 193 -7.35 -4.13 -27.85
CA ALA A 193 -6.89 -5.47 -28.27
C ALA A 193 -5.55 -5.88 -27.65
N SER A 194 -4.70 -4.94 -27.23
CA SER A 194 -3.48 -5.20 -26.47
C SER A 194 -3.79 -5.62 -25.04
N GLY A 195 -5.05 -5.53 -24.60
CA GLY A 195 -5.53 -6.29 -23.44
C GLY A 195 -5.32 -7.81 -23.57
N ALA A 196 -5.03 -8.32 -24.78
CA ALA A 196 -4.62 -9.71 -24.99
C ALA A 196 -3.11 -9.97 -24.76
N HIS A 197 -2.26 -8.92 -24.73
CA HIS A 197 -0.79 -9.04 -24.55
C HIS A 197 -0.17 -7.99 -23.61
N GLY A 198 -0.99 -7.28 -22.81
CA GLY A 198 -0.64 -6.06 -22.08
C GLY A 198 -0.01 -6.29 -20.72
N ILE A 199 1.22 -6.79 -20.69
CA ILE A 199 2.08 -6.65 -19.51
C ILE A 199 2.94 -5.39 -19.74
N PRO A 200 2.89 -4.37 -18.86
CA PRO A 200 3.92 -3.34 -18.83
C PRO A 200 5.30 -4.00 -18.75
N THR A 201 6.28 -3.49 -19.50
CA THR A 201 7.65 -4.02 -19.50
C THR A 201 8.18 -4.20 -18.07
N PRO A 202 8.96 -5.26 -17.81
CA PRO A 202 9.27 -5.67 -16.47
C PRO A 202 10.41 -4.82 -15.92
N ASP A 203 10.09 -3.70 -15.28
CA ASP A 203 11.15 -2.94 -14.59
C ASP A 203 10.81 -2.42 -13.20
N LEU A 204 9.66 -2.80 -12.60
CA LEU A 204 9.34 -2.39 -11.21
C LEU A 204 8.36 -3.31 -10.47
N ALA A 205 7.48 -4.02 -11.20
CA ALA A 205 6.38 -4.78 -10.58
C ALA A 205 6.84 -5.86 -9.60
N GLY A 206 8.01 -6.47 -9.82
CA GLY A 206 8.58 -7.48 -8.94
C GLY A 206 9.28 -6.92 -7.71
N LEU A 207 9.79 -5.68 -7.74
CA LEU A 207 10.55 -5.08 -6.64
C LEU A 207 9.64 -4.57 -5.51
N GLU A 208 8.37 -4.30 -5.82
CA GLU A 208 7.43 -3.61 -4.93
C GLU A 208 6.91 -4.47 -3.77
N TYR A 209 6.77 -5.79 -3.96
CA TYR A 209 6.15 -6.69 -2.97
C TYR A 209 7.04 -7.82 -2.45
N GLY A 210 8.28 -7.89 -2.94
CA GLY A 210 9.16 -9.05 -2.71
C GLY A 210 8.73 -10.31 -3.47
N TYR A 211 7.63 -10.26 -4.22
CA TYR A 211 7.17 -11.29 -5.15
C TYR A 211 6.59 -10.64 -6.41
N ASP A 212 6.39 -11.45 -7.45
CA ASP A 212 5.81 -11.00 -8.72
C ASP A 212 4.27 -10.97 -8.63
N PRO A 213 3.62 -9.80 -8.77
CA PRO A 213 2.16 -9.73 -8.77
C PRO A 213 1.55 -10.39 -10.03
N TYR A 214 2.33 -10.76 -11.05
CA TYR A 214 1.87 -11.54 -12.20
C TYR A 214 2.05 -13.05 -12.01
N ASP A 215 2.74 -13.48 -10.95
CA ASP A 215 2.89 -14.91 -10.64
C ASP A 215 1.59 -15.47 -10.05
N PHE A 216 1.09 -16.54 -10.68
CA PHE A 216 -0.16 -17.17 -10.30
C PHE A 216 -0.08 -17.78 -8.90
N GLY A 217 1.03 -18.46 -8.59
CA GLY A 217 1.24 -19.07 -7.28
C GLY A 217 1.25 -18.04 -6.16
N ALA A 218 1.88 -16.88 -6.38
CA ALA A 218 1.97 -15.82 -5.40
C ALA A 218 0.63 -15.16 -5.10
N LEU A 219 -0.15 -14.81 -6.14
CA LEU A 219 -1.49 -14.27 -5.95
C LEU A 219 -2.47 -15.31 -5.37
N LEU A 220 -2.32 -16.60 -5.73
CA LEU A 220 -3.13 -17.68 -5.17
C LEU A 220 -2.85 -17.82 -3.66
N TRP A 221 -1.57 -17.72 -3.27
CA TRP A 221 -1.17 -17.67 -1.86
C TRP A 221 -1.75 -16.46 -1.13
N ARG A 222 -1.70 -15.27 -1.74
CA ARG A 222 -2.27 -14.03 -1.17
C ARG A 222 -3.78 -14.16 -0.93
N LEU A 223 -4.53 -14.68 -1.89
CA LEU A 223 -5.96 -14.91 -1.75
C LEU A 223 -6.27 -15.94 -0.66
N ALA A 224 -5.51 -17.04 -0.60
CA ALA A 224 -5.73 -18.09 0.39
C ALA A 224 -5.62 -17.53 1.80
N MET A 225 -4.57 -16.75 2.00
CA MET A 225 -4.26 -16.06 3.23
C MET A 225 -5.33 -15.04 3.63
N LEU A 226 -5.77 -14.19 2.71
CA LEU A 226 -6.81 -13.18 2.95
C LEU A 226 -8.18 -13.78 3.28
N TYR A 227 -8.54 -14.90 2.65
CA TYR A 227 -9.86 -15.53 2.79
C TYR A 227 -9.88 -16.70 3.79
N GLY A 228 -8.73 -17.04 4.39
CA GLY A 228 -8.60 -18.18 5.30
C GLY A 228 -8.80 -19.53 4.63
N LEU A 229 -8.37 -19.67 3.36
CA LEU A 229 -8.47 -20.88 2.56
C LEU A 229 -7.15 -21.66 2.61
N GLN A 230 -7.23 -22.97 2.34
CA GLN A 230 -6.08 -23.86 2.35
C GLN A 230 -5.46 -24.00 0.96
N ILE A 231 -4.13 -24.00 0.90
CA ILE A 231 -3.35 -24.35 -0.28
C ILE A 231 -2.12 -25.15 0.11
N TYR A 232 -1.60 -25.93 -0.84
CA TYR A 232 -0.34 -26.67 -0.72
C TYR A 232 0.84 -25.86 -1.27
N ALA A 233 0.79 -24.53 -1.11
CA ALA A 233 1.87 -23.62 -1.48
C ALA A 233 2.63 -23.19 -0.23
N SER A 234 3.97 -23.16 -0.34
CA SER A 234 4.77 -22.36 0.56
C SER A 234 4.56 -20.88 0.25
N ARG A 235 4.88 -20.03 1.23
CA ARG A 235 5.03 -18.59 0.98
C ARG A 235 5.97 -18.39 -0.22
N PRO A 236 5.64 -17.53 -1.21
CA PRO A 236 6.48 -17.30 -2.37
C PRO A 236 7.90 -16.93 -1.95
N PRO A 237 8.94 -17.46 -2.63
CA PRO A 237 10.31 -17.07 -2.34
C PRO A 237 10.46 -15.58 -2.60
N LEU A 238 10.94 -14.89 -1.58
CA LEU A 238 11.33 -13.50 -1.69
C LEU A 238 12.65 -13.44 -2.48
N TYR A 239 12.97 -12.30 -3.09
CA TYR A 239 14.24 -12.16 -3.82
C TYR A 239 15.45 -12.44 -2.91
N GLU A 240 16.54 -12.95 -3.47
CA GLU A 240 17.75 -13.38 -2.73
C GLU A 240 18.34 -12.29 -1.81
N ASP A 241 18.16 -11.01 -2.15
CA ASP A 241 18.59 -9.89 -1.31
C ASP A 241 17.69 -9.65 -0.09
N GLU A 242 16.50 -10.27 -0.01
CA GLU A 242 15.52 -10.12 1.08
C GLU A 242 15.57 -11.23 2.15
N ASP A 243 16.36 -12.30 1.96
CA ASP A 243 16.57 -13.38 2.96
C ASP A 243 17.13 -12.84 4.30
N LYS A 244 17.70 -11.64 4.28
CA LYS A 244 18.20 -10.90 5.46
C LYS A 244 17.19 -9.91 6.05
N PHE A 245 16.12 -9.56 5.32
CA PHE A 245 15.24 -8.42 5.66
C PHE A 245 13.81 -8.82 6.07
N GLN A 246 13.37 -10.07 5.88
CA GLN A 246 11.95 -10.44 6.05
C GLN A 246 11.63 -11.50 7.12
N ARG A 247 12.55 -11.84 8.04
CA ARG A 247 12.31 -12.91 9.04
C ARG A 247 11.08 -12.71 9.93
N ASP A 248 10.58 -11.49 10.11
CA ASP A 248 9.66 -11.20 11.24
C ASP A 248 8.38 -10.42 10.86
N VAL A 249 7.64 -10.81 9.82
CA VAL A 249 6.19 -10.48 9.80
C VAL A 249 5.45 -11.67 10.36
N PRO A 250 4.71 -11.49 11.46
CA PRO A 250 3.81 -12.51 11.95
C PRO A 250 2.77 -12.84 10.86
N ASP A 251 2.51 -14.13 10.62
CA ASP A 251 1.57 -14.61 9.58
C ASP A 251 0.11 -14.10 9.75
N ASN A 252 -0.18 -13.34 10.81
CA ASN A 252 -1.53 -12.87 11.17
C ASN A 252 -1.88 -11.45 10.67
N GLU A 253 -0.95 -10.71 10.05
CA GLU A 253 -1.22 -9.37 9.50
C GLU A 253 -1.06 -9.36 7.98
N ILE A 254 -2.06 -9.91 7.30
CA ILE A 254 -2.07 -10.02 5.84
C ILE A 254 -2.72 -8.76 5.27
N SER A 255 -1.92 -7.93 4.59
CA SER A 255 -2.42 -6.71 3.95
C SER A 255 -3.51 -7.04 2.93
N PRO A 256 -4.56 -6.21 2.78
CA PRO A 256 -5.53 -6.27 1.69
C PRO A 256 -4.84 -6.33 0.32
N LEU A 257 -5.57 -6.79 -0.69
CA LEU A 257 -5.06 -6.74 -2.06
C LEU A 257 -4.88 -5.29 -2.51
N THR A 258 -3.75 -4.98 -3.14
CA THR A 258 -3.56 -3.69 -3.80
C THR A 258 -4.45 -3.57 -5.04
N ARG A 259 -4.70 -2.35 -5.55
CA ARG A 259 -5.42 -2.18 -6.82
C ARG A 259 -4.74 -2.91 -7.98
N ARG A 260 -3.41 -2.98 -7.98
CA ARG A 260 -2.65 -3.73 -8.98
C ARG A 260 -2.90 -5.24 -8.87
N GLU A 261 -2.85 -5.83 -7.67
CA GLU A 261 -3.19 -7.24 -7.47
C GLU A 261 -4.63 -7.53 -7.89
N GLN A 262 -5.57 -6.66 -7.50
CA GLN A 262 -6.97 -6.79 -7.88
C GLN A 262 -7.17 -6.76 -9.40
N ARG A 263 -6.47 -5.85 -10.08
CA ARG A 263 -6.47 -5.73 -11.54
C ARG A 263 -5.92 -6.97 -12.22
N VAL A 264 -4.77 -7.49 -11.77
CA VAL A 264 -4.20 -8.72 -12.34
C VAL A 264 -5.22 -9.84 -12.21
N ILE A 265 -5.80 -10.06 -11.02
CA ILE A 265 -6.80 -11.13 -10.84
C ILE A 265 -8.02 -10.91 -11.77
N LEU A 266 -8.55 -9.70 -11.82
CA LEU A 266 -9.72 -9.37 -12.64
C LEU A 266 -9.46 -9.57 -14.14
N THR A 267 -8.30 -9.15 -14.63
CA THR A 267 -7.99 -9.13 -16.07
C THR A 267 -7.36 -10.42 -16.56
N ALA A 268 -6.41 -10.97 -15.81
CA ALA A 268 -5.69 -12.20 -16.14
C ALA A 268 -6.51 -13.45 -15.84
N TRP A 269 -7.22 -13.48 -14.70
CA TRP A 269 -7.92 -14.69 -14.23
C TRP A 269 -9.42 -14.61 -14.44
N GLY A 270 -9.96 -13.41 -14.71
CA GLY A 270 -11.32 -13.22 -15.18
C GLY A 270 -12.39 -13.24 -14.07
N PHE A 271 -12.03 -12.92 -12.82
CA PHE A 271 -13.01 -12.78 -11.74
C PHE A 271 -12.71 -11.62 -10.80
N ASP A 272 -13.75 -11.12 -10.13
CA ASP A 272 -13.61 -10.06 -9.13
C ASP A 272 -13.08 -10.65 -7.81
N PRO A 273 -11.86 -10.31 -7.37
CA PRO A 273 -11.30 -10.83 -6.13
C PRO A 273 -12.01 -10.34 -4.87
N SER A 274 -12.90 -9.35 -4.95
CA SER A 274 -13.75 -8.95 -3.83
C SER A 274 -15.00 -9.83 -3.66
N ASP A 275 -15.41 -10.55 -4.72
CA ASP A 275 -16.51 -11.51 -4.67
C ASP A 275 -16.03 -12.83 -4.07
N ARG A 276 -16.41 -13.07 -2.81
CA ARG A 276 -16.09 -14.29 -2.08
C ARG A 276 -16.54 -15.56 -2.82
N ALA A 277 -17.69 -15.56 -3.49
CA ALA A 277 -18.18 -16.74 -4.19
C ALA A 277 -17.32 -17.06 -5.42
N ALA A 278 -16.84 -16.03 -6.11
CA ALA A 278 -15.90 -16.19 -7.22
C ALA A 278 -14.54 -16.72 -6.75
N VAL A 279 -14.02 -16.17 -5.65
CA VAL A 279 -12.79 -16.68 -5.00
C VAL A 279 -12.95 -18.15 -4.60
N GLU A 280 -14.02 -18.50 -3.88
CA GLU A 280 -14.28 -19.89 -3.47
C GLU A 280 -14.43 -20.84 -4.67
N THR A 281 -14.96 -20.36 -5.81
CA THR A 281 -15.04 -21.15 -7.05
C THR A 281 -13.66 -21.51 -7.60
N VAL A 282 -12.73 -20.55 -7.63
CA VAL A 282 -11.34 -20.78 -8.05
C VAL A 282 -10.65 -21.78 -7.11
N PHE A 283 -10.85 -21.63 -5.81
CA PHE A 283 -10.26 -22.54 -4.82
C PHE A 283 -10.86 -23.94 -4.88
N ASN A 284 -12.15 -24.08 -5.17
CA ASN A 284 -12.77 -25.38 -5.40
C ASN A 284 -12.15 -26.09 -6.62
N ALA A 285 -11.90 -25.36 -7.72
CA ALA A 285 -11.23 -25.90 -8.89
C ALA A 285 -9.78 -26.31 -8.58
N TYR A 286 -9.05 -25.48 -7.82
CA TYR A 286 -7.73 -25.82 -7.30
C TYR A 286 -7.76 -27.11 -6.48
N HIS A 287 -8.62 -27.21 -5.45
CA HIS A 287 -8.70 -28.39 -4.59
C HIS A 287 -9.08 -29.67 -5.35
N GLN A 288 -9.88 -29.56 -6.42
CA GLN A 288 -10.20 -30.70 -7.30
C GLN A 288 -9.01 -31.14 -8.15
N ALA A 289 -8.09 -30.23 -8.50
CA ALA A 289 -6.89 -30.54 -9.26
C ALA A 289 -5.74 -31.12 -8.40
N ILE A 290 -5.79 -30.93 -7.08
CA ILE A 290 -4.74 -31.43 -6.17
C ILE A 290 -4.99 -32.89 -5.79
N ASP A 291 -4.03 -33.75 -6.10
CA ASP A 291 -3.96 -35.09 -5.51
C ASP A 291 -3.27 -34.99 -4.15
N VAL A 292 -4.02 -35.25 -3.06
CA VAL A 292 -3.49 -35.16 -1.69
C VAL A 292 -2.31 -36.13 -1.46
N PHE A 293 -2.25 -37.26 -2.19
CA PHE A 293 -1.12 -38.19 -2.09
C PHE A 293 0.12 -37.74 -2.85
N ASN A 294 -0.02 -36.74 -3.73
CA ASN A 294 1.05 -36.14 -4.52
C ASN A 294 0.90 -34.61 -4.60
N ALA A 295 0.62 -33.99 -3.45
CA ALA A 295 0.10 -32.63 -3.39
C ALA A 295 1.10 -31.58 -3.92
N GLU A 296 2.39 -31.79 -3.68
CA GLU A 296 3.44 -30.89 -4.14
C GLU A 296 3.57 -30.90 -5.68
N GLU A 297 3.62 -32.07 -6.30
CA GLU A 297 3.75 -32.20 -7.76
C GLU A 297 2.49 -31.69 -8.48
N THR A 298 1.31 -32.07 -7.98
CA THR A 298 0.04 -31.61 -8.57
C THR A 298 -0.21 -30.12 -8.37
N HIS A 299 0.26 -29.55 -7.24
CA HIS A 299 0.24 -28.10 -7.02
C HIS A 299 1.10 -27.34 -8.04
N GLN A 300 2.35 -27.79 -8.25
CA GLN A 300 3.26 -27.16 -9.21
C GLN A 300 2.73 -27.29 -10.64
N ALA A 301 2.18 -28.45 -11.00
CA ALA A 301 1.55 -28.66 -12.30
C ALA A 301 0.35 -27.72 -12.51
N TYR A 302 -0.50 -27.57 -11.50
CA TYR A 302 -1.64 -26.64 -11.57
C TYR A 302 -1.20 -25.19 -11.71
N ILE A 303 -0.23 -24.71 -10.90
CA ILE A 303 0.31 -23.35 -11.05
C ILE A 303 0.84 -23.15 -12.47
N ALA A 304 1.66 -24.09 -12.97
CA ALA A 304 2.25 -23.98 -14.30
C ALA A 304 1.20 -23.90 -15.41
N GLU A 305 0.08 -24.62 -15.28
CA GLU A 305 -1.04 -24.57 -16.22
C GLU A 305 -1.80 -23.23 -16.17
N GLN A 306 -2.01 -22.68 -14.98
CA GLN A 306 -2.71 -21.41 -14.77
C GLN A 306 -1.81 -20.17 -15.00
N GLN A 307 -0.50 -20.37 -15.15
CA GLN A 307 0.45 -19.29 -15.35
C GLN A 307 0.34 -18.70 -16.77
N HIS A 308 -0.55 -17.73 -16.93
CA HIS A 308 -0.76 -17.06 -18.21
C HIS A 308 0.23 -15.91 -18.48
N TYR A 309 0.92 -15.41 -17.45
CA TYR A 309 1.77 -14.23 -17.53
C TYR A 309 3.13 -14.51 -16.90
N ARG A 310 4.10 -15.02 -17.66
CA ARG A 310 5.50 -15.12 -17.22
C ARG A 310 6.32 -14.02 -17.87
N ASN A 311 7.26 -13.45 -17.11
CA ASN A 311 8.32 -12.64 -17.67
C ASN A 311 9.45 -13.58 -18.19
N PRO A 312 9.56 -13.81 -19.51
CA PRO A 312 10.51 -14.78 -20.06
C PRO A 312 11.99 -14.43 -19.79
N GLU A 313 12.29 -13.17 -19.47
CA GLU A 313 13.65 -12.73 -19.15
C GLU A 313 14.11 -13.21 -17.75
N ARG A 314 13.16 -13.52 -16.86
CA ARG A 314 13.43 -13.87 -15.45
C ARG A 314 13.61 -15.36 -15.21
N ASP A 315 12.97 -16.21 -16.02
CA ASP A 315 13.08 -17.67 -15.91
C ASP A 315 14.44 -18.22 -16.36
N GLY A 316 15.35 -17.34 -16.78
CA GLY A 316 16.55 -17.73 -17.49
C GLY A 316 16.14 -18.31 -18.83
N ALA A 317 16.41 -17.57 -19.90
CA ALA A 317 16.82 -18.24 -21.12
C ALA A 317 18.08 -19.04 -20.77
N GLY A 318 17.87 -20.26 -20.27
CA GLY A 318 18.87 -21.28 -20.15
C GLY A 318 19.45 -21.44 -21.54
N SER A 319 20.66 -20.92 -21.69
CA SER A 319 21.67 -21.32 -22.65
C SER A 319 21.39 -22.70 -23.26
N ALA A 320 21.32 -22.71 -24.60
CA ALA A 320 21.31 -23.84 -25.57
C ALA A 320 19.95 -24.36 -26.04
#